data_AF-A0A3G2GCJ0-F1
#
_entry.id   AF-A0A3G2GCJ0-F1
#
_cell.length_a   1.000
_cell.length_b   1.000
_cell.length_c   1.000
_cell.angle_alpha   90.00
_cell.angle_beta   90.00
_cell.angle_gamma   90.00
#
_symmetry.space_group_name_H-M   'P 1'
#
loop_
_entity.id
_entity.type
_entity.pdbx_description
1 polymer ?
#
loop_
_entity_poly.entity_id
_entity_poly.type
_entity_poly.pdbx_seq_one_letter_code
_entity_poly.pdbx_strand_id
1 'polypeptide(L)'
;MPIVRRSEQKRQTLEDFYREFVPKSEDTFEDVGTPMLEVLKFLNTSFKNTVIYGLTSHTHLLLFNNDKSDKFYILIAGYQSEYYNEFIIEYVIPEDKRPWEDAVIKGRTRELEDLKKMIIISMIESGGWKDNPELEICFKKYKS
;
A
#
# COMPACT_ATOMS: atom_id res chain seq x y z
N MET A 1 -3.45 1.46 -16.14
CA MET A 1 -3.19 0.44 -15.11
C MET A 1 -2.77 1.18 -13.85
N PRO A 2 -3.66 1.35 -12.87
CA PRO A 2 -3.36 2.18 -11.71
C PRO A 2 -2.91 1.39 -10.48
N ILE A 3 -1.76 0.76 -10.64
CA ILE A 3 -0.57 0.92 -9.81
C ILE A 3 0.53 0.34 -10.70
N VAL A 4 1.63 1.05 -10.83
CA VAL A 4 2.69 0.72 -11.78
C VAL A 4 3.93 0.37 -11.00
N ARG A 5 4.55 -0.77 -11.31
CA ARG A 5 5.84 -1.10 -10.70
C ARG A 5 6.88 -0.06 -11.11
N ARG A 6 7.66 0.42 -10.15
CA ARG A 6 8.74 1.37 -10.42
C ARG A 6 9.71 0.82 -11.46
N SER A 7 10.22 1.71 -12.31
CA SER A 7 11.09 1.36 -13.43
C SER A 7 12.44 0.76 -13.02
N GLU A 8 12.83 0.83 -11.75
CA GLU A 8 14.01 0.15 -11.22
C GLU A 8 13.81 -1.37 -11.00
N GLN A 9 12.56 -1.84 -10.87
CA GLN A 9 12.25 -3.26 -10.66
C GLN A 9 11.56 -3.88 -11.88
N LYS A 10 12.24 -3.95 -13.03
CA LYS A 10 11.62 -4.34 -14.32
C LYS A 10 11.35 -5.84 -14.51
N ARG A 11 11.81 -6.71 -13.61
CA ARG A 11 11.82 -8.16 -13.84
C ARG A 11 10.42 -8.76 -13.98
N GLN A 12 9.43 -8.23 -13.27
CA GLN A 12 8.06 -8.75 -13.27
C GLN A 12 7.06 -7.68 -12.76
N THR A 13 5.75 -7.90 -12.93
CA THR A 13 4.72 -6.98 -12.39
C THR A 13 4.63 -7.05 -10.85
N LEU A 14 3.89 -6.15 -10.20
CA LEU A 14 3.66 -6.23 -8.76
C LEU A 14 2.81 -7.47 -8.42
N GLU A 15 1.82 -7.76 -9.26
CA GLU A 15 0.95 -8.92 -9.16
C GLU A 15 1.73 -10.22 -9.29
N ASP A 16 2.63 -10.32 -10.28
CA ASP A 16 3.48 -11.51 -10.44
C ASP A 16 4.36 -11.73 -9.20
N PHE A 17 4.95 -10.65 -8.66
CA PHE A 17 5.74 -10.74 -7.43
C PHE A 17 4.94 -11.30 -6.25
N TYR A 18 3.74 -10.77 -5.97
CA TYR A 18 2.95 -11.26 -4.84
C TYR A 18 2.35 -12.66 -5.07
N ARG A 19 2.12 -13.07 -6.32
CA ARG A 19 1.73 -14.45 -6.64
C ARG A 19 2.78 -15.49 -6.23
N GLU A 20 4.06 -15.12 -6.19
CA GLU A 20 5.13 -16.00 -5.68
C GLU A 20 4.99 -16.30 -4.18
N PHE A 21 4.24 -15.47 -3.43
CA PHE A 21 4.05 -15.57 -1.98
C PHE A 21 2.66 -16.10 -1.58
N VAL A 22 1.86 -16.59 -2.53
CA VAL A 22 0.62 -17.32 -2.23
C VAL A 22 1.00 -18.75 -1.83
N PRO A 23 0.63 -19.22 -0.63
CA PRO A 23 0.99 -20.55 -0.16
C PRO A 23 0.47 -21.65 -1.09
N LYS A 24 1.31 -22.66 -1.30
CA LYS A 24 0.92 -23.94 -1.90
C LYS A 24 0.42 -24.87 -0.79
N SER A 25 -0.28 -25.94 -1.17
CA SER A 25 -0.85 -26.91 -0.23
C SER A 25 0.15 -27.57 0.71
N GLU A 26 1.45 -27.48 0.41
CA GLU A 26 2.55 -28.07 1.16
C GLU A 26 3.27 -27.04 2.07
N ASP A 27 2.96 -25.75 1.95
CA ASP A 27 3.67 -24.69 2.64
C ASP A 27 3.16 -24.50 4.08
N THR A 28 4.09 -24.33 5.03
CA THR A 28 3.79 -24.04 6.44
C THR A 28 3.94 -22.55 6.79
N PHE A 29 4.21 -21.69 5.80
CA PHE A 29 4.48 -20.27 6.00
C PHE A 29 3.22 -19.41 5.92
N GLU A 30 3.28 -18.22 6.50
CA GLU A 30 2.21 -17.22 6.45
C GLU A 30 1.97 -16.72 5.01
N ASP A 31 0.70 -16.56 4.65
CA ASP A 31 0.25 -16.05 3.35
C ASP A 31 0.45 -14.52 3.29
N VAL A 32 1.42 -14.10 2.50
CA VAL A 32 1.63 -12.68 2.19
C VAL A 32 1.04 -12.32 0.82
N GLY A 33 0.96 -13.28 -0.10
CA GLY A 33 0.55 -13.05 -1.47
C GLY A 33 -0.92 -12.63 -1.58
N THR A 34 -1.83 -13.42 -1.00
CA THR A 34 -3.28 -13.18 -1.08
C THR A 34 -3.68 -11.81 -0.55
N PRO A 35 -3.29 -11.40 0.68
CA PRO A 35 -3.67 -10.08 1.19
C PRO A 35 -3.13 -8.93 0.32
N MET A 36 -1.87 -9.03 -0.13
CA MET A 36 -1.26 -7.96 -0.92
C MET A 36 -1.84 -7.88 -2.34
N LEU A 37 -2.27 -8.98 -2.94
CA LEU A 37 -3.01 -8.97 -4.21
C LEU A 37 -4.36 -8.25 -4.08
N GLU A 38 -5.08 -8.44 -2.96
CA GLU A 38 -6.31 -7.68 -2.70
C GLU A 38 -6.03 -6.18 -2.48
N VAL A 39 -4.88 -5.80 -1.91
CA VAL A 39 -4.44 -4.41 -1.83
C VAL A 39 -4.20 -3.83 -3.23
N LEU A 40 -3.48 -4.53 -4.11
CA LEU A 40 -3.24 -4.07 -5.48
C LEU A 40 -4.55 -3.91 -6.26
N LYS A 41 -5.48 -4.85 -6.11
CA LYS A 41 -6.81 -4.77 -6.71
C LYS A 41 -7.61 -3.58 -6.17
N PHE A 42 -7.56 -3.33 -4.86
CA PHE A 42 -8.18 -2.16 -4.26
C PHE A 42 -7.63 -0.85 -4.84
N LEU A 43 -6.32 -0.71 -4.96
CA LEU A 43 -5.69 0.48 -5.56
C LEU A 43 -6.12 0.66 -7.02
N ASN A 44 -6.00 -0.39 -7.83
CA ASN A 44 -6.37 -0.38 -9.25
C ASN A 44 -7.86 -0.06 -9.49
N THR A 45 -8.75 -0.47 -8.58
CA THR A 45 -10.19 -0.21 -8.71
C THR A 45 -10.59 1.18 -8.22
N SER A 46 -9.88 1.70 -7.21
CA SER A 46 -10.19 3.00 -6.58
C SER A 46 -9.62 4.19 -7.33
N PHE A 47 -8.50 4.00 -8.04
CA PHE A 47 -7.70 5.08 -8.63
C PHE A 47 -7.59 4.98 -10.15
N LYS A 48 -8.69 4.97 -10.89
CA LYS A 48 -8.69 4.65 -12.33
C LYS A 48 -7.82 5.59 -13.16
N ASN A 49 -7.72 6.85 -12.76
CA ASN A 49 -7.01 7.90 -13.49
C ASN A 49 -5.74 8.38 -12.77
N THR A 50 -5.51 7.92 -11.54
CA THR A 50 -4.35 8.29 -10.75
C THR A 50 -3.27 7.24 -10.88
N VAL A 51 -2.10 7.64 -11.39
CA VAL A 51 -0.94 6.76 -11.40
C VAL A 51 -0.32 6.71 -10.01
N ILE A 52 -0.22 5.51 -9.47
CA ILE A 52 0.46 5.20 -8.21
C ILE A 52 1.66 4.34 -8.58
N TYR A 53 2.84 4.63 -8.03
CA TYR A 53 4.03 3.83 -8.28
C TYR A 53 4.31 2.92 -7.08
N GLY A 54 4.54 1.63 -7.35
CA GLY A 54 4.80 0.62 -6.34
C GLY A 54 6.22 0.06 -6.42
N LEU A 55 6.86 -0.11 -5.27
CA LEU A 55 8.10 -0.89 -5.12
C LEU A 55 7.89 -1.99 -4.09
N THR A 56 8.54 -3.13 -4.30
CA THR A 56 8.51 -4.27 -3.36
C THR A 56 9.86 -4.44 -2.68
N SER A 57 9.88 -4.59 -1.35
CA SER A 57 11.08 -4.87 -0.55
C SER A 57 10.71 -5.77 0.63
N HIS A 58 11.34 -6.96 0.74
CA HIS A 58 11.06 -7.94 1.80
C HIS A 58 9.55 -8.12 2.06
N THR A 59 8.78 -8.35 0.98
CA THR A 59 7.31 -8.48 0.92
C THR A 59 6.46 -7.24 1.26
N HIS A 60 7.08 -6.10 1.58
CA HIS A 60 6.34 -4.85 1.73
C HIS A 60 6.06 -4.17 0.38
N LEU A 61 4.91 -3.49 0.28
CA LEU A 61 4.58 -2.58 -0.80
C LEU A 61 4.86 -1.14 -0.37
N LEU A 62 5.80 -0.47 -1.05
CA LEU A 62 6.05 0.95 -0.91
C LEU A 62 5.31 1.72 -2.00
N LEU A 63 4.62 2.79 -1.65
CA LEU A 63 3.87 3.65 -2.59
C LEU A 63 4.54 5.00 -2.77
N PHE A 64 4.61 5.43 -4.03
CA PHE A 64 5.18 6.69 -4.47
C PHE A 64 4.20 7.41 -5.39
N ASN A 65 4.26 8.74 -5.40
CA ASN A 65 3.52 9.58 -6.36
C ASN A 65 4.30 9.79 -7.68
N ASN A 66 5.57 9.40 -7.74
CA ASN A 66 6.46 9.60 -8.87
C ASN A 66 7.41 8.42 -9.04
N ASP A 67 7.63 7.97 -10.28
CA ASP A 67 8.49 6.83 -10.62
C ASP A 67 9.96 7.01 -10.17
N LYS A 68 10.45 8.26 -10.13
CA LYS A 68 11.85 8.60 -9.86
C LYS A 68 12.08 9.24 -8.49
N SER A 69 11.06 9.32 -7.63
CA SER A 69 11.24 9.84 -6.27
C SER A 69 12.10 8.90 -5.43
N ASP A 70 13.02 9.45 -4.64
CA ASP A 70 13.81 8.66 -3.69
C ASP A 70 13.03 8.35 -2.41
N LYS A 71 11.95 9.11 -2.13
CA LYS A 71 11.13 8.97 -0.92
C LYS A 71 9.78 8.36 -1.25
N PHE A 72 9.44 7.28 -0.55
CA PHE A 72 8.09 6.71 -0.52
C PHE A 72 7.21 7.51 0.44
N TYR A 73 5.91 7.43 0.23
CA TYR A 73 4.93 8.07 1.12
C TYR A 73 4.28 7.08 2.07
N ILE A 74 4.10 5.84 1.63
CA ILE A 74 3.38 4.79 2.36
C ILE A 74 4.10 3.46 2.22
N LEU A 75 4.16 2.69 3.30
CA LEU A 75 4.56 1.29 3.34
C LEU A 75 3.37 0.45 3.80
N ILE A 76 3.12 -0.66 3.11
CA ILE A 76 2.03 -1.61 3.44
C ILE A 76 2.61 -3.01 3.52
N ALA A 77 2.23 -3.76 4.55
CA ALA A 77 2.51 -5.18 4.69
C ALA A 77 1.25 -5.91 5.16
N GLY A 78 1.08 -7.15 4.71
CA GLY A 78 -0.05 -8.00 5.08
C GLY A 78 0.40 -9.43 5.24
N TYR A 79 -0.06 -10.06 6.33
CA TYR A 79 0.21 -11.44 6.68
C TYR A 79 -1.12 -12.09 7.03
N GLN A 80 -1.39 -13.25 6.45
CA GLN A 80 -2.60 -14.01 6.67
C GLN A 80 -2.28 -15.48 6.96
N SER A 81 -3.03 -16.07 7.88
CA SER A 81 -2.97 -17.48 8.23
C SER A 81 -4.38 -17.96 8.56
N GLU A 82 -4.54 -19.27 8.80
CA GLU A 82 -5.84 -19.84 9.21
C GLU A 82 -6.39 -19.19 10.49
N TYR A 83 -5.51 -18.74 11.39
CA TYR A 83 -5.89 -18.28 12.74
C TYR A 83 -5.69 -16.78 12.96
N TYR A 84 -4.97 -16.11 12.07
CA TYR A 84 -4.49 -14.76 12.32
C TYR A 84 -4.24 -13.98 11.03
N ASN A 85 -4.76 -12.75 11.00
CA ASN A 85 -4.43 -11.74 10.00
C ASN A 85 -3.76 -10.56 10.69
N GLU A 86 -2.70 -10.03 10.10
CA GLU A 86 -2.10 -8.76 10.49
C GLU A 86 -1.76 -7.93 9.26
N PHE A 87 -2.26 -6.70 9.29
CA PHE A 87 -1.95 -5.67 8.33
C PHE A 87 -1.21 -4.55 9.03
N ILE A 88 -0.08 -4.15 8.45
CA ILE A 88 0.74 -3.05 8.92
C ILE A 88 0.75 -1.99 7.83
N ILE A 89 0.57 -0.74 8.23
CA ILE A 89 0.71 0.40 7.35
C ILE A 89 1.48 1.50 8.04
N GLU A 90 2.38 2.12 7.30
CA GLU A 90 3.14 3.29 7.75
C GLU A 90 3.01 4.39 6.70
N TYR A 91 2.94 5.65 7.14
CA TYR A 91 3.03 6.79 6.24
C TYR A 91 3.90 7.89 6.80
N VAL A 92 4.59 8.61 5.91
CA VAL A 92 5.47 9.71 6.28
C VAL A 92 4.68 10.92 6.74
N ILE A 93 5.08 11.53 7.84
CA ILE A 93 4.49 12.79 8.31
C ILE A 93 5.01 13.93 7.41
N PRO A 94 4.12 14.80 6.88
CA PRO A 94 4.52 15.95 6.06
C PRO A 94 5.59 16.82 6.74
N GLU A 95 6.46 17.44 5.93
CA GLU A 95 7.61 18.20 6.42
C GLU A 95 7.25 19.34 7.38
N ASP A 96 6.09 19.97 7.16
CA ASP A 96 5.56 21.06 7.99
C ASP A 96 4.97 20.59 9.33
N LYS A 97 4.78 19.28 9.50
CA LYS A 97 4.15 18.66 10.68
C LYS A 97 5.07 17.73 11.46
N ARG A 98 6.16 17.26 10.85
CA ARG A 98 6.98 16.17 11.42
C ARG A 98 7.86 16.66 12.58
N PRO A 99 7.99 15.87 13.67
CA PRO A 99 8.84 16.23 14.81
C PRO A 99 10.34 16.07 14.54
N TRP A 100 10.74 15.21 13.60
CA TRP A 100 12.10 15.05 13.09
C TRP A 100 12.05 14.49 11.66
N GLU A 101 13.20 14.46 10.99
CA GLU A 101 13.30 13.95 9.62
C GLU A 101 12.84 12.49 9.52
N ASP A 102 12.09 12.18 8.46
CA ASP A 102 11.54 10.85 8.15
C ASP A 102 10.65 10.23 9.25
N ALA A 103 10.08 11.05 10.15
CA ALA A 103 9.08 10.58 11.10
C ALA A 103 7.84 10.01 10.39
N VAL A 104 7.35 8.86 10.87
CA VAL A 104 6.20 8.14 10.30
C VAL A 104 5.11 7.93 11.34
N ILE A 105 3.86 7.80 10.88
CA ILE A 105 2.76 7.23 11.65
C ILE A 105 2.65 5.75 11.27
N LYS A 106 2.54 4.89 12.29
CA LYS A 106 2.36 3.45 12.13
C LYS A 106 0.98 3.03 12.64
N GLY A 107 0.27 2.28 11.81
CA GLY A 107 -1.00 1.66 12.15
C GLY A 107 -0.95 0.15 11.96
N ARG A 108 -1.84 -0.55 12.67
CA ARG A 108 -2.05 -1.99 12.53
C ARG A 108 -3.54 -2.32 12.61
N THR A 109 -3.97 -3.33 11.86
CA THR A 109 -5.33 -3.88 11.93
C THR A 109 -5.32 -5.36 11.54
N ARG A 110 -6.39 -6.08 11.87
CA ARG A 110 -6.62 -7.48 11.44
C ARG A 110 -7.65 -7.58 10.32
N GLU A 111 -8.35 -6.48 10.03
CA GLU A 111 -9.45 -6.43 9.08
C GLU A 111 -9.01 -5.76 7.77
N LEU A 112 -9.23 -6.43 6.64
CA LEU A 112 -8.84 -5.93 5.33
C LEU A 112 -9.57 -4.62 4.98
N GLU A 113 -10.84 -4.47 5.37
CA GLU A 113 -11.61 -3.23 5.13
C GLU A 113 -11.06 -2.05 5.93
N ASP A 114 -10.59 -2.29 7.16
CA ASP A 114 -9.91 -1.26 7.93
C ASP A 114 -8.57 -0.89 7.29
N LEU A 115 -7.81 -1.86 6.77
CA LEU A 115 -6.58 -1.57 6.03
C LEU A 115 -6.88 -0.67 4.83
N LYS A 116 -7.92 -0.97 4.04
CA LYS A 116 -8.32 -0.13 2.89
C LYS A 116 -8.62 1.30 3.32
N LYS A 117 -9.36 1.48 4.42
CA LYS A 117 -9.61 2.80 5.01
C LYS A 117 -8.31 3.49 5.43
N MET A 118 -7.40 2.77 6.09
CA MET A 118 -6.11 3.30 6.52
C MET A 118 -5.22 3.69 5.34
N ILE A 119 -5.26 2.97 4.21
CA ILE A 119 -4.56 3.34 2.98
C ILE A 119 -5.04 4.70 2.49
N ILE A 120 -6.36 4.92 2.41
CA ILE A 120 -6.92 6.20 1.97
C ILE A 120 -6.53 7.35 2.92
N ILE A 121 -6.61 7.14 4.23
CA ILE A 121 -6.18 8.13 5.23
C ILE A 121 -4.69 8.43 5.06
N SER A 122 -3.86 7.39 4.91
CA SER A 122 -2.40 7.53 4.74
C SER A 122 -2.05 8.32 3.47
N MET A 123 -2.77 8.10 2.36
CA MET A 123 -2.58 8.85 1.12
C MET A 123 -2.94 10.33 1.26
N ILE A 124 -3.98 10.66 2.03
CA ILE A 124 -4.36 12.04 2.34
C ILE A 124 -3.32 12.70 3.25
N GLU A 125 -3.04 12.08 4.40
CA GLU A 125 -2.25 12.70 5.47
C GLU A 125 -0.75 12.77 5.16
N SER A 126 -0.23 11.87 4.33
CA SER A 126 1.16 11.94 3.85
C SER A 126 1.41 13.07 2.85
N GLY A 127 0.36 13.64 2.25
CA GLY A 127 0.46 14.72 1.25
C GLY A 127 1.01 14.29 -0.12
N GLY A 128 1.26 13.00 -0.34
CA GLY A 128 1.85 12.51 -1.60
C GLY A 128 0.98 12.71 -2.83
N TRP A 129 -0.34 12.74 -2.67
CA TRP A 129 -1.33 12.90 -3.74
C TRP A 129 -2.23 14.11 -3.50
N LYS A 130 -1.62 15.23 -3.10
CA LYS A 130 -2.35 16.48 -2.85
C LYS A 130 -3.23 16.86 -4.05
N ASP A 131 -4.43 17.37 -3.75
CA ASP A 131 -5.42 17.84 -4.73
C ASP A 131 -5.90 16.75 -5.72
N ASN A 132 -5.78 15.46 -5.34
CA ASN A 132 -6.25 14.34 -6.15
C ASN A 132 -7.77 14.09 -5.98
N PRO A 133 -8.60 14.24 -7.05
CA PRO A 133 -10.05 14.11 -6.92
C PRO A 133 -10.54 12.69 -6.57
N GLU A 134 -9.88 11.65 -7.09
CA GLU A 134 -10.26 10.26 -6.80
C GLU A 134 -10.01 9.93 -5.33
N LEU A 135 -8.91 10.42 -4.77
CA LEU A 135 -8.57 10.27 -3.37
C LEU A 135 -9.57 10.99 -2.47
N GLU A 136 -9.99 12.21 -2.81
CA GLU A 136 -11.02 12.93 -2.06
C GLU A 136 -12.37 12.22 -2.04
N ILE A 137 -12.77 11.64 -3.19
CA ILE A 137 -13.99 10.83 -3.30
C ILE A 137 -13.90 9.61 -2.38
N CYS A 138 -12.77 8.89 -2.43
CA CYS A 138 -12.54 7.74 -1.55
C CYS A 138 -12.58 8.14 -0.08
N PHE A 139 -11.93 9.24 0.29
CA PHE A 139 -11.87 9.71 1.68
C PHE A 139 -13.26 10.06 2.24
N LYS A 140 -14.11 10.74 1.44
CA LYS A 140 -15.50 11.04 1.82
C LYS A 140 -16.31 9.77 2.11
N LYS A 141 -16.13 8.72 1.31
CA LYS A 141 -16.80 7.41 1.49
C LYS A 141 -16.40 6.70 2.79
N TYR A 142 -15.16 6.88 3.26
CA TYR A 142 -14.67 6.24 4.50
C TYR A 142 -14.87 7.08 5.77
N LYS A 143 -15.25 8.35 5.61
CA LYS A 143 -15.58 9.27 6.72
C LYS A 143 -17.07 9.30 7.06
N SER A 144 -17.94 8.93 6.11
CA SER A 144 -19.38 8.72 6.32
C SER A 144 -19.66 7.41 7.06
#